data_AF-A0A8X6NG86-F1
#
_entry.id   AF-A0A8X6NG86-F1
#
_cell.length_a   1.000
_cell.length_b   1.000
_cell.length_c   1.000
_cell.angle_alpha   90.00
_cell.angle_beta   90.00
_cell.angle_gamma   90.00
#
_symmetry.space_group_name_H-M   'P 1'
#
loop_
_entity.id
_entity.type
_entity.pdbx_description
1 polymer ?
#
loop_
_entity_poly.entity_id
_entity_poly.type
_entity_poly.pdbx_seq_one_letter_code
_entity_poly.pdbx_strand_id
1 'polypeptide(L)'
;MTSKSKELHVNVKNTIIRLRNEGLTYRAIGVQLNISLFTVRSVVKKFKETGSTENKTRSGRPRIFSTREKRVIINKVKKNPKISAPQIARDVAFTSQKTFSVRNVLHEKSYYGRAARKKPFISEINWIKRDICGLVSSEYDECSYTIAEESFQYQSSDKTTQYCLGRLLDSKATSTVTFS
;
A
#
# COMPACT_ATOMS: atom_id res chain seq x y z
N MET A 1 -21.53 -24.74 -28.27
CA MET A 1 -22.21 -24.43 -26.99
C MET A 1 -22.77 -23.02 -27.06
N THR A 2 -24.06 -22.80 -26.82
CA THR A 2 -24.64 -21.45 -26.83
C THR A 2 -24.19 -20.69 -25.58
N SER A 3 -23.72 -19.45 -25.75
CA SER A 3 -23.35 -18.58 -24.64
C SER A 3 -24.54 -18.34 -23.70
N LYS A 4 -24.30 -18.31 -22.40
CA LYS A 4 -25.35 -18.04 -21.41
C LYS A 4 -25.87 -16.61 -21.57
N SER A 5 -27.19 -16.45 -21.66
CA SER A 5 -27.82 -15.13 -21.79
C SER A 5 -27.67 -14.29 -20.52
N LYS A 6 -27.75 -12.96 -20.70
CA LYS A 6 -27.75 -11.99 -19.60
C LYS A 6 -28.88 -12.29 -18.61
N GLU A 7 -28.65 -12.00 -17.33
CA GLU A 7 -29.67 -12.13 -16.29
C GLU A 7 -30.85 -11.19 -16.55
N LEU A 8 -32.07 -11.63 -16.23
CA LEU A 8 -33.27 -10.82 -16.36
C LEU A 8 -33.21 -9.61 -15.41
N HIS A 9 -33.71 -8.48 -15.89
CA HIS A 9 -33.87 -7.28 -15.10
C HIS A 9 -34.89 -7.50 -13.97
N VAL A 10 -34.69 -6.84 -12.82
CA VAL A 10 -35.53 -7.01 -11.62
C VAL A 10 -37.01 -6.73 -11.92
N ASN A 11 -37.30 -5.67 -12.69
CA ASN A 11 -38.67 -5.31 -13.09
C ASN A 11 -39.40 -6.46 -13.79
N VAL A 12 -38.72 -7.17 -14.70
CA VAL A 12 -39.30 -8.29 -15.45
C VAL A 12 -39.59 -9.49 -14.53
N LYS A 13 -38.78 -9.70 -13.49
CA LYS A 13 -39.05 -10.73 -12.49
C LYS A 13 -40.21 -10.37 -11.58
N ASN A 14 -40.34 -9.09 -11.23
CA ASN A 14 -41.47 -8.59 -10.46
C ASN A 14 -42.79 -8.78 -11.23
N THR A 15 -42.79 -8.49 -12.55
CA THR A 15 -43.98 -8.76 -13.38
C THR A 15 -44.29 -10.25 -13.46
N ILE A 16 -43.29 -11.14 -13.56
CA ILE A 16 -43.50 -12.60 -13.52
C ILE A 16 -44.21 -13.02 -12.23
N ILE A 17 -43.78 -12.49 -11.07
CA ILE A 17 -44.39 -12.85 -9.78
C ILE A 17 -45.80 -12.28 -9.66
N ARG A 18 -46.01 -11.04 -10.08
CA ARG A 18 -47.33 -10.41 -10.09
C ARG A 18 -48.32 -11.26 -10.89
N LEU A 19 -47.99 -11.59 -12.14
CA LEU A 19 -48.78 -12.45 -13.02
C LEU A 19 -49.01 -13.86 -12.42
N ARG A 20 -48.03 -14.38 -11.68
CA ARG A 20 -48.17 -15.66 -10.99
C ARG A 20 -49.14 -15.58 -9.80
N ASN A 21 -49.13 -14.48 -9.06
CA ASN A 21 -50.05 -14.24 -7.95
C ASN A 21 -51.49 -14.01 -8.43
N GLU A 22 -51.65 -13.46 -9.63
CA GLU A 22 -52.94 -13.35 -10.34
C GLU A 22 -53.49 -14.72 -10.80
N GLY A 23 -52.73 -15.81 -10.64
CA GLY A 23 -53.19 -17.18 -10.93
C GLY A 23 -52.81 -17.71 -12.32
N LEU A 24 -52.04 -16.97 -13.11
CA LEU A 24 -51.65 -17.41 -14.45
C LEU A 24 -50.71 -18.63 -14.43
N THR A 25 -50.88 -19.49 -15.44
CA THR A 25 -50.00 -20.65 -15.63
C THR A 25 -48.61 -20.21 -16.12
N TYR A 26 -47.57 -21.00 -15.82
CA TYR A 26 -46.20 -20.66 -16.23
C TYR A 26 -46.05 -20.51 -17.75
N ARG A 27 -46.83 -21.27 -18.53
CA ARG A 27 -46.80 -21.21 -20.00
C ARG A 27 -47.44 -19.93 -20.52
N ALA A 28 -48.58 -19.52 -19.95
CA ALA A 28 -49.23 -18.26 -20.30
C ALA A 28 -48.31 -17.06 -20.04
N ILE A 29 -47.64 -17.03 -18.88
CA ILE A 29 -46.68 -15.97 -18.53
C ILE A 29 -45.50 -15.93 -19.50
N GLY A 30 -44.97 -17.10 -19.87
CA GLY A 30 -43.86 -17.20 -20.82
C GLY A 30 -44.22 -16.66 -22.20
N VAL A 31 -45.42 -16.99 -22.70
CA VAL A 31 -45.94 -16.46 -23.97
C VAL A 31 -46.14 -14.94 -23.88
N GLN A 32 -46.78 -14.44 -22.82
CA GLN A 32 -47.07 -13.02 -22.65
C GLN A 32 -45.82 -12.14 -22.57
N LEU A 33 -44.76 -12.63 -21.90
CA LEU A 33 -43.51 -11.88 -21.72
C LEU A 33 -42.42 -12.24 -22.74
N ASN A 34 -42.68 -13.17 -23.67
CA ASN A 34 -41.69 -13.75 -24.58
C ASN A 34 -40.46 -14.33 -23.86
N ILE A 35 -40.70 -15.06 -22.77
CA ILE A 35 -39.67 -15.69 -21.94
C ILE A 35 -39.90 -17.20 -21.91
N SER A 36 -38.82 -17.98 -21.90
CA SER A 36 -38.94 -19.44 -21.78
C SER A 36 -39.65 -19.86 -20.48
N LEU A 37 -40.46 -20.91 -20.56
CA LEU A 37 -41.15 -21.49 -19.40
C LEU A 37 -40.19 -21.90 -18.28
N PHE A 38 -38.99 -22.40 -18.63
CA PHE A 38 -37.96 -22.79 -17.67
C PHE A 38 -37.44 -21.59 -16.88
N THR A 39 -37.26 -20.45 -17.53
CA THR A 39 -36.85 -19.21 -16.87
C THR A 39 -37.93 -18.72 -15.90
N VAL A 40 -39.20 -18.71 -16.33
CA VAL A 40 -40.34 -18.35 -15.46
C VAL A 40 -40.39 -19.25 -14.22
N ARG A 41 -40.29 -20.57 -14.42
CA ARG A 41 -40.26 -21.56 -13.34
C ARG A 41 -39.09 -21.32 -12.38
N SER A 42 -37.90 -21.04 -12.91
CA SER A 42 -36.70 -20.76 -12.10
C SER A 42 -36.87 -19.50 -11.24
N VAL A 43 -37.45 -18.43 -11.80
CA VAL A 43 -37.73 -17.17 -11.08
C VAL A 43 -38.72 -17.41 -9.95
N VAL A 44 -39.85 -18.06 -10.22
CA VAL A 44 -40.87 -18.35 -9.20
C VAL A 44 -40.31 -19.26 -8.10
N LYS A 45 -39.54 -20.29 -8.46
CA LYS A 45 -38.87 -21.17 -7.47
C LYS A 45 -37.94 -20.38 -6.56
N LYS A 46 -37.05 -19.55 -7.13
CA LYS A 46 -36.14 -18.71 -6.34
C LYS A 46 -36.88 -17.74 -5.43
N PHE A 47 -37.97 -17.14 -5.90
CA PHE A 47 -38.76 -16.23 -5.10
C PHE A 47 -39.41 -16.94 -3.90
N LYS A 48 -39.93 -18.16 -4.08
CA LYS A 48 -40.45 -18.97 -2.96
C LYS A 48 -39.39 -19.31 -1.92
N GLU A 49 -38.16 -19.57 -2.35
CA GLU A 49 -37.05 -19.95 -1.45
C GLU A 49 -36.43 -18.75 -0.73
N THR A 50 -36.36 -17.59 -1.37
CA THR A 50 -35.58 -16.43 -0.87
C THR A 50 -36.42 -15.19 -0.56
N GLY A 51 -37.67 -15.12 -1.01
CA GLY A 51 -38.56 -13.97 -0.85
C GLY A 51 -38.19 -12.74 -1.68
N SER A 52 -37.14 -12.80 -2.51
CA SER A 52 -36.64 -11.65 -3.27
C SER A 52 -36.44 -11.96 -4.76
N THR A 53 -36.62 -10.95 -5.60
CA THR A 53 -36.36 -10.97 -7.05
C THR A 53 -34.99 -10.45 -7.44
N GLU A 54 -34.27 -9.85 -6.50
CA GLU A 54 -32.98 -9.26 -6.76
C GLU A 54 -31.96 -10.31 -7.20
N ASN A 55 -31.05 -9.90 -8.09
CA ASN A 55 -29.92 -10.76 -8.44
C ASN A 55 -28.96 -10.78 -7.27
N LYS A 56 -28.72 -11.98 -6.71
CA LYS A 56 -27.68 -12.15 -5.69
C LYS A 56 -26.33 -11.77 -6.27
N THR A 57 -25.60 -10.93 -5.55
CA THR A 57 -24.21 -10.64 -5.86
C THR A 57 -23.42 -11.95 -5.86
N ARG A 58 -22.56 -12.12 -6.87
CA ARG A 58 -21.66 -13.28 -6.90
C ARG A 58 -20.63 -13.12 -5.78
N SER A 59 -20.33 -14.20 -5.06
CA SER A 59 -19.34 -14.21 -3.98
C SER A 59 -17.92 -13.83 -4.46
N GLY A 60 -17.66 -13.96 -5.76
CA GLY A 60 -16.35 -13.71 -6.34
C GLY A 60 -15.32 -14.77 -5.93
N ARG A 61 -14.07 -14.57 -6.36
CA ARG A 61 -12.97 -15.47 -6.00
C ARG A 61 -12.51 -15.17 -4.56
N PRO A 62 -12.37 -16.17 -3.68
CA PRO A 62 -11.84 -15.94 -2.34
C PRO A 62 -10.43 -15.36 -2.41
N ARG A 63 -10.12 -14.43 -1.50
CA ARG A 63 -8.79 -13.82 -1.42
C ARG A 63 -7.78 -14.81 -0.83
N ILE A 64 -6.53 -14.77 -1.31
CA ILE A 64 -5.45 -15.67 -0.89
C ILE A 64 -5.05 -15.42 0.58
N PHE A 65 -5.03 -14.17 1.01
CA PHE A 65 -4.64 -13.77 2.37
C PHE A 65 -5.85 -13.55 3.28
N SER A 66 -5.77 -14.14 4.48
CA SER A 66 -6.72 -13.88 5.56
C SER A 66 -6.52 -12.48 6.17
N THR A 67 -7.51 -12.01 6.94
CA THR A 67 -7.41 -10.71 7.63
C THR A 67 -6.27 -10.68 8.66
N ARG A 68 -5.93 -11.82 9.26
CA ARG A 68 -4.81 -11.95 10.21
C ARG A 68 -3.46 -11.84 9.50
N GLU A 69 -3.29 -12.57 8.39
CA GLU A 69 -2.06 -12.53 7.60
C GLU A 69 -1.77 -11.12 7.05
N LYS A 70 -2.81 -10.43 6.56
CA LYS A 70 -2.70 -9.03 6.13
C LYS A 70 -2.19 -8.12 7.25
N ARG A 71 -2.69 -8.29 8.48
CA ARG A 71 -2.23 -7.50 9.65
C ARG A 71 -0.77 -7.75 9.95
N VAL A 72 -0.31 -9.01 9.87
CA VAL A 72 1.11 -9.35 10.06
C VAL A 72 1.98 -8.65 9.01
N ILE A 73 1.59 -8.69 7.74
CA ILE A 73 2.29 -8.01 6.64
C ILE A 73 2.39 -6.50 6.92
N ILE A 74 1.29 -5.85 7.28
CA ILE A 74 1.26 -4.41 7.55
C ILE A 74 2.13 -4.05 8.76
N ASN A 75 2.08 -4.85 9.82
CA ASN A 75 2.89 -4.61 11.02
C ASN A 75 4.39 -4.73 10.73
N LYS A 76 4.81 -5.61 9.83
CA LYS A 76 6.22 -5.70 9.40
C LYS A 76 6.69 -4.41 8.71
N VAL A 77 5.86 -3.85 7.82
CA VAL A 77 6.17 -2.58 7.15
C VAL A 77 6.19 -1.42 8.14
N LYS A 78 5.27 -1.39 9.11
CA LYS A 78 5.25 -0.36 10.15
C LYS A 78 6.50 -0.38 11.03
N LYS A 79 6.99 -1.57 11.38
CA LYS A 79 8.24 -1.71 12.16
C LYS A 79 9.46 -1.27 11.35
N ASN A 80 9.56 -1.76 10.11
CA ASN A 80 10.71 -1.50 9.24
C ASN A 80 10.23 -0.96 7.88
N PRO A 81 10.05 0.36 7.71
CA PRO A 81 9.45 0.92 6.49
C PRO A 81 10.31 0.76 5.24
N LYS A 82 11.62 0.53 5.39
CA LYS A 82 12.56 0.28 4.29
C LYS A 82 12.55 -1.17 3.78
N ILE A 83 11.76 -2.06 4.39
CA ILE A 83 11.72 -3.48 4.00
C ILE A 83 11.14 -3.65 2.59
N SER A 84 11.80 -4.46 1.77
CA SER A 84 11.37 -4.68 0.39
C SER A 84 10.17 -5.64 0.33
N ALA A 85 9.24 -5.41 -0.60
CA ALA A 85 8.12 -6.31 -0.85
C ALA A 85 8.52 -7.79 -1.11
N PRO A 86 9.58 -8.12 -1.89
CA PRO A 86 10.00 -9.51 -2.06
C PRO A 86 10.56 -10.14 -0.78
N GLN A 87 11.18 -9.35 0.11
CA GLN A 87 11.63 -9.85 1.41
C GLN A 87 10.44 -10.22 2.30
N ILE A 88 9.42 -9.35 2.37
CA ILE A 88 8.18 -9.66 3.08
C ILE A 88 7.53 -10.93 2.51
N ALA A 89 7.52 -11.08 1.18
CA ALA A 89 6.94 -12.26 0.53
C ALA A 89 7.68 -13.55 0.90
N ARG A 90 9.02 -13.53 1.00
CA ARG A 90 9.80 -14.67 1.49
C ARG A 90 9.42 -15.05 2.92
N ASP A 91 9.32 -14.08 3.82
CA ASP A 91 8.94 -14.37 5.20
C ASP A 91 7.53 -14.96 5.30
N VAL A 92 6.59 -14.43 4.52
CA VAL A 92 5.20 -14.92 4.50
C VAL A 92 5.13 -16.30 3.86
N ALA A 93 5.94 -16.58 2.85
CA ALA A 93 6.03 -17.91 2.26
C ALA A 93 6.56 -18.94 3.27
N PHE A 94 7.52 -18.56 4.12
CA PHE A 94 7.99 -19.42 5.20
C PHE A 94 6.88 -19.77 6.21
N THR A 95 6.08 -18.77 6.63
CA THR A 95 5.01 -18.99 7.63
C THR A 95 3.74 -19.62 7.05
N SER A 96 3.37 -19.27 5.82
CA SER A 96 2.03 -19.51 5.27
C SER A 96 2.04 -20.23 3.92
N GLN A 97 3.21 -20.54 3.36
CA GLN A 97 3.41 -21.22 2.06
C GLN A 97 2.71 -20.54 0.87
N LYS A 98 2.44 -19.23 0.96
CA LYS A 98 1.77 -18.42 -0.07
C LYS A 98 2.78 -17.51 -0.76
N THR A 99 2.88 -17.61 -2.08
CA THR A 99 3.94 -16.98 -2.87
C THR A 99 3.56 -15.64 -3.52
N PHE A 100 2.27 -15.27 -3.56
CA PHE A 100 1.82 -14.08 -4.29
C PHE A 100 0.78 -13.22 -3.55
N SER A 101 0.77 -11.91 -3.85
CA SER A 101 -0.18 -10.85 -3.44
C SER A 101 0.25 -9.92 -2.30
N VAL A 102 1.50 -9.94 -1.84
CA VAL A 102 1.96 -8.97 -0.81
C VAL A 102 1.84 -7.53 -1.31
N ARG A 103 2.23 -7.23 -2.56
CA ARG A 103 2.08 -5.87 -3.13
C ARG A 103 0.63 -5.40 -3.16
N ASN A 104 -0.32 -6.28 -3.49
CA ASN A 104 -1.74 -5.93 -3.51
C ASN A 104 -2.25 -5.58 -2.10
N VAL A 105 -1.81 -6.31 -1.08
CA VAL A 105 -2.12 -6.01 0.32
C VAL A 105 -1.52 -4.66 0.74
N LEU A 106 -0.31 -4.34 0.28
CA LEU A 106 0.33 -3.06 0.56
C LEU A 106 -0.38 -1.89 -0.15
N HIS A 107 -0.76 -2.06 -1.42
CA HIS A 107 -1.48 -1.05 -2.19
C HIS A 107 -2.90 -0.80 -1.63
N GLU A 108 -3.58 -1.83 -1.11
CA GLU A 108 -4.87 -1.68 -0.41
C GLU A 108 -4.76 -0.75 0.81
N LYS A 109 -3.56 -0.59 1.37
CA LYS A 109 -3.25 0.32 2.49
C LYS A 109 -2.41 1.53 2.06
N SER A 110 -2.34 1.82 0.76
CA SER A 110 -1.61 2.95 0.20
C SER A 110 -0.10 2.96 0.50
N TYR A 111 0.51 1.79 0.80
CA TYR A 111 1.96 1.68 0.90
C TYR A 111 2.54 1.44 -0.49
N TYR A 112 3.35 2.38 -0.94
CA TYR A 112 4.00 2.34 -2.23
C TYR A 112 5.50 2.50 -2.10
N GLY A 113 6.25 1.68 -2.82
CA GLY A 113 7.67 1.94 -3.07
C GLY A 113 7.79 3.18 -3.95
N ARG A 114 8.41 4.24 -3.45
CA ARG A 114 8.72 5.47 -4.19
C ARG A 114 10.17 5.84 -3.89
N ALA A 115 10.92 6.19 -4.94
CA ALA A 115 12.21 6.84 -4.77
C ALA A 115 11.97 8.34 -4.50
N ALA A 116 12.71 8.91 -3.56
CA ALA A 116 12.71 10.36 -3.38
C ALA A 116 13.25 11.02 -4.67
N ARG A 117 12.58 12.09 -5.13
CA ARG A 117 13.06 12.85 -6.29
C ARG A 117 14.32 13.61 -5.91
N LYS A 118 15.36 13.54 -6.74
CA LYS A 118 16.52 14.43 -6.63
C LYS A 118 16.06 15.88 -6.85
N LYS A 119 16.59 16.81 -6.07
CA LYS A 119 16.33 18.25 -6.20
C LYS A 119 17.64 18.92 -6.69
N PRO A 120 17.90 18.96 -8.00
CA PRO A 120 19.21 19.33 -8.54
C PRO A 120 19.58 20.81 -8.35
N PHE A 121 18.61 21.68 -8.10
CA PHE A 121 18.81 23.13 -7.94
C PHE A 121 18.54 23.60 -6.50
N ILE A 122 19.17 22.97 -5.52
CA ILE A 122 19.17 23.46 -4.13
C ILE A 122 20.44 24.28 -3.92
N SER A 123 20.30 25.55 -3.52
CA SER A 123 21.44 26.35 -3.08
C SER A 123 22.02 25.77 -1.78
N GLU A 124 23.31 25.98 -1.55
CA GLU A 124 24.03 25.48 -0.37
C GLU A 124 23.34 25.90 0.95
N ILE A 125 22.91 27.15 1.06
CA ILE A 125 22.14 27.67 2.21
C ILE A 125 20.82 26.90 2.41
N ASN A 126 20.11 26.57 1.32
CA ASN A 126 18.84 25.84 1.37
C ASN A 126 19.03 24.33 1.58
N TRP A 127 20.23 23.81 1.33
CA TRP A 127 20.63 22.45 1.66
C TRP A 127 20.88 22.35 3.17
N ILE A 128 21.71 23.24 3.73
CA ILE A 128 22.05 23.30 5.16
C ILE A 128 20.79 23.47 6.02
N LYS A 129 19.88 24.40 5.66
CA LYS A 129 18.61 24.60 6.37
C LYS A 129 17.73 23.34 6.42
N ARG A 130 17.80 22.48 5.39
CA ARG A 130 17.01 21.24 5.31
C ARG A 130 17.66 20.09 6.07
N ASP A 131 18.99 20.02 6.09
CA ASP A 131 19.74 18.99 6.77
C ASP A 131 19.67 19.16 8.30
N ILE A 132 19.86 20.40 8.77
CA ILE A 132 19.74 20.77 10.19
C ILE A 132 18.32 20.49 10.72
N CYS A 133 17.28 20.83 9.95
CA CYS A 133 15.89 20.58 10.33
C CYS A 133 15.53 19.07 10.39
N GLY A 134 16.30 18.19 9.72
CA GLY A 134 16.08 16.74 9.73
C GLY A 134 16.68 16.03 10.95
N LEU A 135 17.65 16.64 11.62
CA LEU A 135 18.29 16.12 12.84
C LEU A 135 17.53 16.52 14.11
N VAL A 136 16.82 17.64 14.09
CA VAL A 136 16.06 18.18 15.25
C VAL A 136 14.61 17.65 15.26
N SER A 137 14.43 16.33 15.35
CA SER A 137 13.10 15.71 15.51
C SER A 137 13.03 14.68 16.65
N SER A 138 14.03 14.61 17.53
CA SER A 138 14.00 13.72 18.69
C SER A 138 13.87 14.37 20.06
N GLU A 139 13.93 15.70 20.22
CA GLU A 139 13.65 16.35 21.51
C GLU A 139 13.24 17.82 21.31
N TYR A 140 12.07 18.16 21.88
CA TYR A 140 11.35 19.43 22.08
C TYR A 140 11.88 20.79 21.56
N ASP A 141 10.92 21.54 21.01
CA ASP A 141 10.76 23.01 20.95
C ASP A 141 11.91 23.90 21.48
N GLU A 142 12.74 24.41 20.57
CA GLU A 142 12.98 25.86 20.39
C GLU A 142 13.86 26.09 19.16
N CYS A 143 13.19 26.46 18.07
CA CYS A 143 13.85 26.95 16.87
C CYS A 143 14.20 28.42 17.11
N SER A 144 15.41 28.71 17.58
CA SER A 144 15.97 30.05 17.50
C SER A 144 17.37 30.04 16.88
N TYR A 145 17.44 30.77 15.79
CA TYR A 145 18.62 31.07 15.00
C TYR A 145 19.42 32.15 15.74
N THR A 146 20.64 31.84 16.17
CA THR A 146 21.66 32.86 16.42
C THR A 146 22.95 32.44 15.72
N ILE A 147 23.10 32.94 14.49
CA ILE A 147 24.44 33.21 13.95
C ILE A 147 24.88 34.49 14.65
N ALA A 148 25.65 34.33 15.73
CA ALA A 148 26.44 35.40 16.30
C ALA A 148 27.78 34.81 16.73
N GLU A 149 28.82 35.49 16.30
CA GLU A 149 30.23 35.22 16.46
C GLU A 149 30.58 34.74 17.87
N GLU A 150 31.14 33.54 18.00
CA GLU A 150 32.03 33.26 19.13
C GLU A 150 33.01 32.13 18.77
N SER A 151 34.23 32.55 18.51
CA SER A 151 35.44 31.76 18.43
C SER A 151 35.63 30.94 19.72
N PHE A 152 35.44 29.63 19.66
CA PHE A 152 35.86 28.74 20.74
C PHE A 152 37.27 28.20 20.45
N GLN A 153 38.28 28.79 21.08
CA GLN A 153 39.62 28.19 21.14
C GLN A 153 39.58 27.02 22.13
N TYR A 154 39.81 25.80 21.63
CA TYR A 154 40.08 24.64 22.46
C TYR A 154 41.59 24.39 22.49
N GLN A 155 42.22 24.51 23.66
CA GLN A 155 43.59 24.04 23.88
C GLN A 155 43.55 22.56 24.27
N SER A 156 44.00 21.69 23.37
CA SER A 156 44.38 20.31 23.71
C SER A 156 45.84 20.29 24.18
N SER A 157 46.10 19.53 25.25
CA SER A 157 47.41 19.33 25.86
C SER A 157 48.38 18.41 25.08
N ASP A 158 48.00 17.95 23.89
CA ASP A 158 48.83 17.07 23.05
C ASP A 158 49.23 17.79 21.74
N LYS A 159 50.52 18.15 21.63
CA LYS A 159 51.08 19.05 20.61
C LYS A 159 51.15 18.53 19.15
N THR A 160 50.23 17.69 18.68
CA THR A 160 50.35 17.10 17.33
C THR A 160 49.08 17.05 16.46
N THR A 161 47.94 17.58 16.88
CA THR A 161 46.74 17.52 16.03
C THR A 161 45.87 18.77 16.16
N GLN A 162 45.92 19.63 15.13
CA GLN A 162 44.98 20.72 14.92
C GLN A 162 43.93 20.26 13.89
N TYR A 163 42.67 20.16 14.32
CA TYR A 163 41.55 19.87 13.44
C TYR A 163 40.77 21.16 13.14
N CYS A 164 40.78 21.60 11.89
CA CYS A 164 39.82 22.57 11.37
C CYS A 164 39.18 22.02 10.09
N LEU A 165 37.84 21.92 10.08
CA LEU A 165 36.97 21.72 8.91
C LEU A 165 37.45 20.68 7.89
N GLY A 166 37.36 19.40 8.28
CA GLY A 166 37.25 18.21 7.42
C GLY A 166 37.70 18.30 5.95
N ARG A 167 39.01 18.26 5.70
CA ARG A 167 39.61 17.66 4.49
C ARG A 167 40.97 17.07 4.83
N LEU A 168 41.19 15.80 4.48
CA LEU A 168 42.49 15.14 4.52
C LEU A 168 43.24 15.56 3.24
N LEU A 169 44.33 16.33 3.38
CA LEU A 169 45.27 16.56 2.29
C LEU A 169 46.56 15.80 2.62
N ASP A 170 46.88 14.83 1.77
CA ASP A 170 48.12 14.08 1.81
C ASP A 170 49.33 15.05 1.84
N SER A 171 50.15 14.97 2.89
CA SER A 171 51.44 15.66 2.93
C SER A 171 52.56 14.64 2.84
N LYS A 172 53.29 14.75 1.73
CA LYS A 172 54.46 13.97 1.37
C LYS A 172 55.50 14.05 2.49
N ALA A 173 55.99 12.89 2.92
CA ALA A 173 57.16 12.78 3.76
C ALA A 173 58.39 13.37 3.04
N THR A 174 58.98 14.42 3.60
CA THR A 174 60.38 14.77 3.36
C THR A 174 61.17 14.43 4.61
N SER A 175 61.92 13.34 4.52
CA SER A 175 62.92 12.91 5.48
C SER A 175 64.08 13.91 5.52
N THR A 176 64.38 14.47 6.69
CA THR A 176 65.71 15.01 7.00
C THR A 176 66.25 14.29 8.23
N VAL A 177 67.23 13.43 7.98
CA VAL A 177 68.05 12.78 9.00
C VAL A 177 69.14 13.77 9.40
N THR A 178 69.25 14.11 10.68
CA THR A 178 70.43 14.79 11.24
C THR A 178 71.04 13.90 12.31
N PHE A 179 72.31 13.60 12.15
CA PHE A 179 73.14 12.83 13.06
C PHE A 179 74.12 13.77 13.74
N SER A 180 74.16 13.74 15.07
CA SER A 180 75.30 14.07 15.93
C SER A 180 74.92 13.78 17.37
#